data_AF-A0A0M3RER7-F1
#
_entry.id   AF-A0A0M3RER7-F1
#
_cell.length_a   1.000
_cell.length_b   1.000
_cell.length_c   1.000
_cell.angle_alpha   90.00
_cell.angle_beta   90.00
_cell.angle_gamma   90.00
#
_symmetry.space_group_name_H-M   'P 1'
#
loop_
_entity.id
_entity.type
_entity.pdbx_description
1 polymer ?
#
loop_
_entity_poly.entity_id
_entity_poly.type
_entity_poly.pdbx_seq_one_letter_code
_entity_poly.pdbx_strand_id
1 'polypeptide(L)' 'MEIIIGFYVLQALGAIVLILLGYFIYDKRYKNNQGSKVPPGFIATDEINVDPVSGEKTKVYFNTETGERYYKKIT' A
#
# COMPACT_ATOMS: atom_id res chain seq x y z
N MET A 1 37.28 -22.32 -7.02
CA MET A 1 36.38 -22.28 -5.85
C MET A 1 36.04 -20.85 -5.47
N GLU A 2 37.02 -19.98 -5.22
CA GLU A 2 36.78 -18.58 -4.80
C GLU A 2 35.92 -17.76 -5.79
N ILE A 3 36.17 -17.88 -7.09
CA ILE A 3 35.38 -17.19 -8.12
C ILE A 3 33.91 -17.64 -8.12
N ILE A 4 33.68 -18.94 -7.91
CA ILE A 4 32.32 -19.52 -7.86
C ILE A 4 31.60 -19.01 -6.61
N ILE A 5 32.28 -18.99 -5.46
CA ILE A 5 31.75 -18.44 -4.22
C ILE A 5 31.43 -16.96 -4.38
N GLY A 6 32.34 -16.17 -4.96
CA GLY A 6 32.15 -14.75 -5.22
C GLY A 6 30.94 -14.47 -6.13
N PHE A 7 30.72 -15.30 -7.15
CA PHE A 7 29.56 -15.19 -8.04
C PHE A 7 28.24 -15.40 -7.29
N TYR A 8 28.14 -16.43 -6.45
CA TYR A 8 26.94 -16.67 -5.63
C TYR A 8 26.71 -15.58 -4.57
N VAL A 9 27.78 -15.05 -3.97
CA VAL A 9 27.67 -13.92 -3.03
C VAL A 9 27.13 -12.67 -3.74
N LEU A 10 27.62 -12.37 -4.94
CA LEU A 10 27.11 -11.24 -5.74
C LEU A 10 25.64 -11.41 -6.10
N GLN A 11 25.22 -12.62 -6.49
CA GLN A 11 23.81 -12.92 -6.76
C GLN A 11 22.93 -12.76 -5.51
N ALA A 12 23.39 -13.24 -4.36
CA ALA A 12 22.67 -13.09 -3.10
C ALA A 12 22.50 -11.62 -2.70
N LEU A 13 23.56 -10.80 -2.86
CA LEU A 13 23.48 -9.36 -2.64
C LEU A 13 22.50 -8.68 -3.60
N GLY A 14 22.53 -9.05 -4.89
CA GLY A 14 21.57 -8.56 -5.87
C GLY A 14 20.12 -8.88 -5.49
N ALA A 15 19.85 -10.11 -5.04
CA ALA A 15 18.53 -10.52 -4.57
C ALA A 15 18.07 -9.72 -3.35
N ILE A 16 18.97 -9.50 -2.37
CA ILE A 16 18.67 -8.67 -1.19
C ILE A 16 18.30 -7.25 -1.60
N VAL A 17 19.05 -6.64 -2.53
CA VAL A 17 18.74 -5.29 -3.04
C VAL A 17 17.36 -5.24 -3.69
N LEU A 18 17.01 -6.22 -4.53
CA LEU A 18 15.68 -6.27 -5.16
C LEU A 18 14.56 -6.43 -4.13
N ILE A 19 14.75 -7.27 -3.10
CA ILE A 19 13.79 -7.43 -2.00
C ILE A 19 13.61 -6.12 -1.23
N LEU A 20 14.71 -5.44 -0.90
CA LEU A 20 14.66 -4.16 -0.18
C LEU A 20 13.95 -3.08 -1.02
N LEU A 21 14.26 -2.97 -2.32
CA LEU A 21 13.56 -2.05 -3.22
C LEU A 21 12.06 -2.34 -3.27
N GLY A 22 11.68 -3.62 -3.38
CA GLY A 22 10.29 -4.05 -3.32
C GLY A 22 9.62 -3.64 -2.01
N TYR A 23 10.28 -3.88 -0.87
CA TYR A 23 9.79 -3.52 0.45
C TYR A 23 9.57 -2.01 0.59
N PHE A 24 10.56 -1.18 0.25
CA PHE A 24 10.45 0.28 0.37
C PHE A 24 9.37 0.89 -0.54
N ILE A 25 9.19 0.35 -1.75
CA ILE A 25 8.16 0.82 -2.67
C ILE A 25 6.76 0.35 -2.24
N TYR A 26 6.64 -0.92 -1.81
CA TYR A 26 5.37 -1.52 -1.40
C TYR A 26 4.82 -0.91 -0.10
N ASP A 27 5.67 -0.76 0.92
CA ASP A 27 5.29 -0.21 2.23
C ASP A 27 4.71 1.21 2.11
N LYS A 28 5.22 2.01 1.16
CA LYS A 28 4.73 3.37 0.91
C LYS A 28 3.31 3.40 0.31
N ARG A 29 2.97 2.47 -0.59
CA ARG A 29 1.63 2.42 -1.21
C ARG A 29 0.55 1.98 -0.22
N TYR A 30 0.87 1.01 0.63
CA TYR A 30 -0.08 0.51 1.63
C TYR A 30 -0.41 1.58 2.68
N LYS A 31 0.60 2.31 3.18
CA LYS A 31 0.41 3.33 4.24
C LYS A 31 -0.22 4.63 3.75
N ASN A 32 0.03 5.04 2.50
CA ASN A 32 -0.49 6.31 1.99
C ASN A 32 -2.02 6.33 1.79
N ASN A 33 -2.66 5.17 1.62
CA ASN A 33 -4.11 5.08 1.40
C ASN A 33 -4.93 4.99 2.70
N GLN A 34 -4.29 5.10 3.87
CA GLN A 34 -4.93 4.95 5.19
C GLN A 34 -4.79 6.22 6.04
N GLY A 35 -4.75 7.39 5.41
CA GLY A 35 -4.72 8.66 6.13
C GLY A 35 -5.90 8.79 7.10
N SER A 36 -5.66 9.39 8.26
CA SER A 36 -6.72 9.67 9.25
C SER A 36 -7.70 10.75 8.78
N LYS A 37 -7.30 11.56 7.80
CA LYS A 37 -8.06 12.68 7.25
C LYS A 37 -8.33 12.47 5.76
N VAL A 38 -9.58 12.68 5.38
CA VAL A 38 -10.02 12.69 3.99
C VAL A 38 -9.41 13.92 3.31
N PRO A 39 -8.76 13.78 2.14
CA PRO A 39 -8.24 14.93 1.39
C PRO A 39 -9.38 15.86 0.92
N PRO A 40 -9.11 17.15 0.70
CA PRO A 40 -10.11 18.07 0.15
C PRO A 40 -10.55 17.62 -1.25
N GLY A 41 -11.81 17.90 -1.61
CA GLY A 41 -12.41 17.50 -2.89
C GLY A 41 -13.04 16.10 -2.91
N PHE A 42 -12.84 15.30 -1.86
CA PHE A 42 -13.50 14.00 -1.71
C PHE A 42 -14.83 14.13 -0.95
N ILE A 43 -15.91 13.63 -1.57
CA ILE A 43 -17.27 13.64 -1.06
C ILE A 43 -17.61 12.26 -0.50
N ALA A 44 -18.24 12.21 0.67
CA ALA A 44 -18.66 10.93 1.27
C ALA A 44 -19.74 10.27 0.42
N THR A 45 -19.59 8.97 0.14
CA THR A 45 -20.63 8.17 -0.52
C THR A 45 -21.41 7.35 0.52
N ASP A 46 -22.49 6.72 0.07
CA ASP A 46 -23.28 5.78 0.88
C ASP A 46 -22.65 4.37 0.93
N GLU A 47 -21.52 4.16 0.24
CA GLU A 47 -20.83 2.87 0.21
C GLU A 47 -20.01 2.67 1.51
N ILE A 48 -20.32 1.57 2.21
CA ILE A 48 -19.57 1.09 3.37
C ILE A 48 -19.12 -0.33 3.09
N ASN A 49 -17.81 -0.55 3.11
CA ASN A 49 -17.21 -1.86 3.01
C ASN A 49 -16.97 -2.42 4.42
N VAL A 50 -17.28 -3.70 4.63
CA VAL A 50 -17.13 -4.37 5.93
C VAL A 50 -16.27 -5.61 5.71
N ASP A 51 -15.13 -5.67 6.40
CA ASP A 51 -14.31 -6.88 6.39
C ASP A 51 -15.05 -8.00 7.14
N PRO A 52 -15.37 -9.13 6.49
CA PRO A 52 -16.11 -10.22 7.14
C PRO A 52 -15.31 -10.95 8.22
N VAL A 53 -13.98 -10.83 8.24
CA VAL A 53 -13.11 -11.49 9.21
C VAL A 53 -12.89 -10.62 10.44
N SER A 54 -12.52 -9.35 10.24
CA SER A 54 -12.21 -8.43 11.35
C SER A 54 -13.40 -7.59 11.81
N GLY A 55 -14.45 -7.47 10.99
CA GLY A 55 -15.56 -6.55 11.22
C GLY A 55 -15.21 -5.07 10.98
N GLU A 56 -13.99 -4.76 10.53
CA GLU A 56 -13.57 -3.40 10.24
C GLU A 56 -14.42 -2.77 9.13
N LYS A 57 -14.94 -1.58 9.40
CA LYS A 57 -15.77 -0.83 8.45
C LYS A 57 -14.96 0.28 7.80
N THR A 58 -15.11 0.41 6.49
CA THR A 58 -14.43 1.41 5.68
C THR A 58 -15.45 2.17 4.86
N LYS A 59 -15.51 3.49 5.04
CA LYS A 59 -16.36 4.38 4.25
C LYS A 59 -15.62 4.82 2.98
N VAL A 60 -16.32 4.79 1.86
CA VAL A 60 -15.80 5.25 0.58
C VAL A 60 -16.09 6.74 0.39
N TYR A 61 -15.12 7.46 -0.15
CA TYR A 61 -15.24 8.84 -0.57
C TYR A 61 -14.83 8.95 -2.04
N PHE A 62 -15.50 9.83 -2.79
CA PHE A 62 -15.30 10.01 -4.21
C PHE A 62 -14.95 11.46 -4.55
N ASN A 63 -13.92 11.65 -5.37
CA ASN A 63 -13.59 12.96 -5.93
C ASN A 63 -14.18 13.07 -7.33
N THR A 64 -15.14 13.98 -7.52
CA THR A 64 -15.85 14.17 -8.79
C THR A 64 -14.99 14.83 -9.87
N GLU A 65 -13.93 15.54 -9.50
CA GLU A 65 -13.04 16.25 -10.43
C GLU A 65 -12.00 15.30 -11.03
N THR A 66 -11.45 14.37 -10.22
CA THR A 66 -10.39 13.44 -10.66
C THR A 66 -10.90 12.04 -10.97
N GLY A 67 -12.08 11.66 -10.47
CA GLY A 67 -12.62 10.30 -10.54
C GLY A 67 -11.97 9.33 -9.53
N GLU A 68 -11.16 9.83 -8.60
CA GLU A 68 -10.47 9.00 -7.62
C GLU A 68 -11.38 8.58 -6.44
N ARG A 69 -11.03 7.44 -5.83
CA ARG A 69 -11.69 6.92 -4.63
C ARG A 69 -10.74 6.90 -3.44
N TYR A 70 -11.25 7.30 -2.29
CA TYR A 70 -10.53 7.29 -1.03
C TYR A 70 -11.28 6.45 0.01
N TYR A 71 -10.55 5.57 0.70
CA TYR A 71 -11.11 4.62 1.65
C TYR A 71 -10.67 5.03 3.05
N LYS A 72 -11.65 5.30 3.93
CA LYS A 72 -11.36 5.68 5.32
C LYS A 72 -11.99 4.68 6.27
N LYS A 73 -11.18 4.13 7.17
CA LYS A 73 -11.70 3.34 8.30
C LYS A 73 -12.62 4.22 9.16
N ILE A 74 -13.83 3.72 9.40
CA ILE A 74 -14.78 4.33 10.33
C ILE A 74 -14.78 3.46 11.60
N THR A 75 -14.37 4.08 12.72
CA THR A 75 -14.44 3.48 14.05
C THR A 75 -15.88 3.33 14.51
#